data_AF-A0A8T3PCX2-F1
#
_entry.id   AF-A0A8T3PCX2-F1
#
_cell.length_a   1.000
_cell.length_b   1.000
_cell.length_c   1.000
_cell.angle_alpha   90.00
_cell.angle_beta   90.00
_cell.angle_gamma   90.00
#
_symmetry.space_group_name_H-M   'P 1'
#
loop_
_entity.id
_entity.type
_entity.pdbx_description
1 polymer ?
#
loop_
_entity_poly.entity_id
_entity_poly.type
_entity_poly.pdbx_seq_one_letter_code
_entity_poly.pdbx_strand_id
1 'polypeptide(L)' 'MSDTVTCRNCGFVNTASDEFCGNCGRFLEWSTEPGGAAEGTAPPAAS' A
#
# COMPACT_ATOMS: atom_id res chain seq x y z
N MET A 1 10.85 -14.66 -10.58
CA MET A 1 9.56 -14.17 -11.11
C MET A 1 9.23 -12.93 -10.30
N SER A 2 9.10 -11.77 -10.95
CA SER A 2 8.80 -10.52 -10.25
C SER A 2 7.29 -10.39 -10.18
N ASP A 3 6.70 -10.74 -9.03
CA ASP A 3 5.27 -10.59 -8.81
C ASP A 3 4.92 -9.10 -8.66
N THR A 4 3.80 -8.70 -9.25
CA THR A 4 3.36 -7.30 -9.28
C THR A 4 1.91 -7.19 -8.85
N VAL A 5 1.59 -6.12 -8.13
CA VAL A 5 0.26 -5.84 -7.61
C VAL A 5 -0.25 -4.51 -8.15
N THR A 6 -1.49 -4.50 -8.64
CA THR A 6 -2.12 -3.26 -9.10
C THR A 6 -2.84 -2.59 -7.94
N CYS A 7 -2.52 -1.32 -7.68
CA CYS A 7 -3.18 -0.52 -6.67
C CYS A 7 -4.66 -0.35 -7.03
N ARG A 8 -5.55 -0.87 -6.19
CA ARG A 8 -7.01 -0.76 -6.39
C ARG A 8 -7.53 0.66 -6.25
N ASN A 9 -6.74 1.58 -5.69
CA ASN A 9 -7.15 2.97 -5.59
C ASN A 9 -6.82 3.82 -6.82
N CYS A 10 -5.60 3.74 -7.35
CA CYS A 10 -5.14 4.63 -8.43
C CYS A 10 -4.77 3.91 -9.74
N GLY A 11 -4.77 2.57 -9.74
CA GLY A 11 -4.43 1.76 -10.91
C GLY A 11 -2.93 1.59 -11.16
N PHE A 12 -2.06 2.18 -10.31
CA PHE A 12 -0.61 2.05 -10.47
C PHE A 12 -0.14 0.62 -10.19
N VAL A 13 0.77 0.10 -11.01
CA VAL A 13 1.37 -1.23 -10.84
C VAL A 13 2.59 -1.10 -9.94
N ASN A 14 2.58 -1.80 -8.82
CA ASN A 14 3.66 -1.84 -7.84
C ASN A 14 4.27 -3.25 -7.81
N THR A 15 5.43 -3.40 -7.18
CA THR A 15 5.97 -4.73 -6.90
C THR A 15 5.16 -5.38 -5.78
N ALA A 16 5.03 -6.70 -5.79
CA ALA A 16 4.31 -7.40 -4.72
C ALA A 16 4.99 -7.30 -3.35
N SER A 17 6.25 -6.84 -3.30
CA SER A 17 6.97 -6.54 -2.06
C SER A 17 6.72 -5.12 -1.56
N ASP A 18 6.07 -4.25 -2.35
CA ASP A 18 5.70 -2.91 -1.89
C ASP A 18 4.53 -2.98 -0.91
N GLU A 19 4.72 -2.40 0.27
CA GLU A 19 3.66 -2.24 1.28
C GLU A 19 2.75 -1.06 0.95
N PHE A 20 3.27 -0.03 0.27
CA PHE A 20 2.55 1.19 -0.08
C PHE A 20 2.69 1.51 -1.57
N CYS A 21 1.66 2.12 -2.13
CA CYS A 21 1.68 2.53 -3.51
C CYS A 21 2.64 3.70 -3.71
N GLY A 22 3.67 3.53 -4.55
CA GLY A 22 4.64 4.58 -4.85
C GLY A 22 4.05 5.82 -5.54
N ASN A 23 2.84 5.71 -6.10
CA ASN A 23 2.15 6.81 -6.78
C ASN A 23 1.19 7.61 -5.87
N CYS A 24 0.42 6.93 -5.01
CA CYS A 24 -0.62 7.59 -4.20
C CYS A 24 -0.45 7.41 -2.69
N GLY A 25 0.57 6.68 -2.23
CA GLY A 25 0.86 6.44 -0.81
C GLY A 25 -0.12 5.52 -0.08
N ARG A 26 -1.12 4.96 -0.78
CA ARG A 26 -2.09 4.03 -0.18
C ARG A 26 -1.41 2.70 0.13
N PHE A 27 -1.70 2.11 1.28
CA PHE A 27 -1.31 0.73 1.59
C PHE A 27 -1.84 -0.22 0.51
N LEU A 28 -0.97 -1.10 0.02
CA LEU A 28 -1.28 -2.15 -0.94
C LEU A 28 -1.72 -3.35 -0.11
N GLU A 29 -3.02 -3.43 0.16
CA GLU A 29 -3.64 -4.56 0.88
C GLU A 29 -3.44 -5.85 0.06
N TRP A 30 -2.30 -6.49 0.25
CA TRP A 30 -1.96 -7.77 -0.35
C TRP A 30 -2.76 -8.86 0.39
N SER A 31 -4.01 -9.07 -0.04
CA SER A 31 -4.80 -10.27 0.23
C SER A 31 -4.64 -10.90 1.63
N THR A 32 -5.24 -10.30 2.65
CA THR A 32 -5.66 -11.03 3.84
C THR A 32 -7.02 -10.52 4.28
N GLU A 33 -7.90 -11.47 4.58
CA GLU A 33 -9.28 -11.33 5.05
C GLU A 33 -9.45 -10.23 6.12
N PRO A 34 -10.64 -9.60 6.20
CA PRO A 34 -10.85 -8.39 6.99
C PRO A 34 -10.78 -8.71 8.49
N GLY A 35 -9.66 -8.37 9.11
CA GLY A 35 -9.46 -8.62 10.53
C GLY A 35 -8.30 -7.83 11.13
N GLY A 36 -8.42 -6.51 11.18
CA GLY A 36 -7.50 -5.68 11.97
C GLY A 36 -7.45 -4.24 11.54
N ALA A 37 -8.36 -3.44 12.08
CA ALA A 37 -8.37 -2.00 11.93
C ALA A 37 -7.04 -1.35 12.39
N ALA A 38 -6.60 -0.38 11.57
CA ALA A 38 -6.00 0.88 11.96
C ALA A 38 -4.93 0.87 13.08
N GLU A 39 -3.71 1.31 12.73
CA GLU A 39 -3.34 2.65 13.17
C GLU A 39 -2.35 3.26 12.19
N GLY A 40 -2.82 4.32 11.51
CA GLY A 40 -1.91 5.24 10.86
C GLY A 40 -1.12 5.96 11.94
N THR A 41 0.20 5.85 11.89
CA THR A 41 1.06 6.94 12.35
C THR A 41 1.92 7.35 11.18
N ALA A 42 1.38 8.28 10.40
CA ALA A 42 2.22 9.13 9.56
C ALA A 42 2.98 10.04 10.53
N PRO A 43 4.33 10.02 10.58
CA PRO A 43 5.03 11.08 11.29
C PRO A 43 4.65 12.41 10.62
N PRO A 44 4.27 13.44 11.39
CA PRO A 44 3.94 14.74 10.81
C PRO A 44 5.15 15.26 10.04
N ALA A 45 4.84 15.84 8.88
CA ALA A 45 5.78 16.48 7.97
C ALA A 45 6.88 17.24 8.72
N ALA A 46 8.12 17.00 8.29
CA ALA A 46 9.30 17.75 8.69
C ALA A 46 9.05 19.26 8.59
N SER A 47 9.48 19.99 9.62
CA SER A 47 9.60 21.46 9.61
C SER A 47 10.85 21.90 8.86
#